data_AF-A0A7W0QFK7-F1
#
_entry.id   AF-A0A7W0QFK7-F1
#
_cell.length_a   1.000
_cell.length_b   1.000
_cell.length_c   1.000
_cell.angle_alpha   90.00
_cell.angle_beta   90.00
_cell.angle_gamma   90.00
#
_symmetry.space_group_name_H-M   'P 1'
#
loop_
_entity.id
_entity.type
_entity.pdbx_description
1 polymer ?
#
loop_
_entity_poly.entity_id
_entity_poly.type
_entity_poly.pdbx_seq_one_letter_code
_entity_poly.pdbx_strand_id
1 'polypeptide(L)'
;MHMIDVGTGLAILVRGADFAMLYDAGTNDRDERPMRVAAYLAAVLGPSGDELCVPEGSPPPTSRTRIDHVVLSHPHLDHASALDLVVHCYDVVRFWDSGRVNDTVFYRELLSGIAASTVTSYHTAASVPDDHAVEVKGLSVTLPRWERFSEGDTVELGAGARFRILHAEAKAHHDPNQNSVVLAVDLGGIKLLLVGDAESGDRKDPSYPPGDVEEFLIASHPEQIRADILQVGHHGSMTSSRRGFIEMVRPRLALISSGPKRYGKITLPDREVLDELGRVGATILRTDEHDAACPVTGRIGGDRGPGGCDSWVITIDQAAR
;
A
#
# COMPACT_ATOMS: atom_id res chain seq x y z
N MET A 1 -7.69 7.95 -7.54
CA MET A 1 -7.14 6.93 -6.62
C MET A 1 -7.76 5.59 -6.98
N HIS A 2 -6.99 4.52 -6.92
CA HIS A 2 -7.41 3.17 -7.25
C HIS A 2 -7.09 2.28 -6.05
N MET A 3 -8.09 1.69 -5.41
CA MET A 3 -7.87 0.54 -4.52
C MET A 3 -7.96 -0.70 -5.41
N ILE A 4 -6.83 -1.37 -5.58
CA ILE A 4 -6.71 -2.48 -6.51
C ILE A 4 -7.04 -3.75 -5.75
N ASP A 5 -8.01 -4.51 -6.25
CA ASP A 5 -8.28 -5.85 -5.77
C ASP A 5 -7.14 -6.77 -6.22
N VAL A 6 -6.25 -7.04 -5.26
CA VAL A 6 -5.12 -7.96 -5.36
C VAL A 6 -5.45 -9.29 -4.66
N GLY A 7 -6.73 -9.57 -4.42
CA GLY A 7 -7.17 -10.66 -3.58
C GLY A 7 -6.80 -10.42 -2.13
N THR A 8 -6.06 -11.34 -1.53
CA THR A 8 -5.61 -11.16 -0.14
C THR A 8 -4.37 -10.29 -0.06
N GLY A 9 -4.54 -8.98 0.12
CA GLY A 9 -3.42 -8.05 0.34
C GLY A 9 -3.81 -6.59 0.19
N LEU A 10 -2.83 -5.73 -0.08
CA LEU A 10 -3.03 -4.29 -0.27
C LEU A 10 -2.26 -3.78 -1.49
N ALA A 11 -2.95 -3.02 -2.33
CA ALA A 11 -2.34 -2.22 -3.38
C ALA A 11 -3.20 -0.99 -3.67
N ILE A 12 -2.60 0.20 -3.56
CA ILE A 12 -3.27 1.47 -3.84
C ILE A 12 -2.46 2.29 -4.82
N LEU A 13 -3.07 2.63 -5.96
CA LEU A 13 -2.48 3.56 -6.93
C LEU A 13 -3.12 4.94 -6.80
N VAL A 14 -2.31 5.96 -6.51
CA VAL A 14 -2.70 7.37 -6.51
C VAL A 14 -2.08 8.05 -7.72
N ARG A 15 -2.88 8.82 -8.48
CA ARG A 15 -2.42 9.51 -9.68
C ARG A 15 -2.95 10.93 -9.72
N GLY A 16 -2.09 11.85 -10.15
CA GLY A 16 -2.45 13.19 -10.57
C GLY A 16 -2.22 13.37 -12.07
N ALA A 17 -2.22 14.62 -12.52
CA ALA A 17 -1.94 14.96 -13.92
C ALA A 17 -0.48 14.69 -14.31
N ASP A 18 0.44 14.79 -13.35
CA ASP A 18 1.89 14.77 -13.54
C ASP A 18 2.63 13.77 -12.64
N PHE A 19 1.90 12.92 -11.89
CA PHE A 19 2.51 11.93 -10.99
C PHE A 19 1.73 10.63 -10.88
N ALA A 20 2.44 9.56 -10.54
CA ALA A 20 1.88 8.29 -10.07
C ALA A 20 2.62 7.78 -8.81
N MET A 21 1.85 7.42 -7.79
CA MET A 21 2.34 6.80 -6.57
C MET A 21 1.63 5.46 -6.36
N LEU A 22 2.40 4.39 -6.15
CA LEU A 22 1.88 3.09 -5.73
C LEU A 22 2.22 2.89 -4.24
N TYR A 23 1.22 2.51 -3.44
CA TYR A 23 1.37 2.17 -2.04
C TYR A 23 1.00 0.70 -1.87
N ASP A 24 2.01 -0.12 -1.57
CA ASP A 24 1.98 -1.59 -1.61
C ASP A 24 1.56 -2.17 -2.97
N ALA A 25 1.83 -3.45 -3.18
CA ALA A 25 1.48 -4.16 -4.42
C ALA A 25 1.15 -5.64 -4.20
N GLY A 26 1.08 -6.11 -2.96
CA GLY A 26 1.20 -7.51 -2.66
C GLY A 26 -0.11 -8.28 -2.69
N THR A 27 0.03 -9.58 -2.88
CA THR A 27 -1.01 -10.57 -2.64
C THR A 27 -0.43 -11.75 -1.86
N ASN A 28 -1.30 -12.43 -1.12
CA ASN A 28 -1.02 -13.65 -0.37
C ASN A 28 -1.59 -14.89 -1.07
N ASP A 29 -2.04 -14.72 -2.32
CA ASP A 29 -2.62 -15.75 -3.17
C ASP A 29 -1.52 -16.37 -4.03
N ARG A 30 -1.15 -17.62 -3.71
CA ARG A 30 0.11 -18.25 -4.16
C ARG A 30 0.18 -18.62 -5.64
N ASP A 31 -0.96 -18.71 -6.31
CA ASP A 31 -1.07 -19.26 -7.67
C ASP A 31 -1.35 -18.19 -8.74
N GLU A 32 -1.22 -16.90 -8.40
CA GLU A 32 -1.53 -15.80 -9.32
C GLU A 32 -0.34 -15.40 -10.20
N ARG A 33 -0.39 -15.75 -11.50
CA ARG A 33 0.52 -15.22 -12.53
C ARG A 33 -0.22 -14.94 -13.86
N PRO A 34 -0.06 -13.75 -14.49
CA PRO A 34 0.61 -12.56 -13.93
C PRO A 34 -0.13 -12.04 -12.70
N MET A 35 0.60 -11.42 -11.77
CA MET A 35 -0.01 -10.89 -10.53
C MET A 35 -1.06 -9.84 -10.88
N ARG A 36 -2.22 -9.86 -10.20
CA ARG A 36 -3.35 -8.95 -10.46
C ARG A 36 -2.93 -7.48 -10.57
N VAL A 37 -2.02 -7.04 -9.69
CA VAL A 37 -1.50 -5.67 -9.67
C VAL A 37 -0.77 -5.29 -10.95
N ALA A 38 0.11 -6.15 -11.48
CA ALA A 38 0.92 -5.83 -12.66
C ALA A 38 0.02 -5.67 -13.90
N ALA A 39 -0.95 -6.57 -14.01
CA ALA A 39 -1.94 -6.53 -15.05
C ALA A 39 -2.86 -5.28 -14.91
N TYR A 40 -3.27 -4.91 -13.70
CA TYR A 40 -4.08 -3.70 -13.46
C TYR A 40 -3.29 -2.43 -13.82
N LEU A 41 -2.02 -2.36 -13.41
CA LEU A 41 -1.12 -1.27 -13.76
C LEU A 41 -0.95 -1.16 -15.27
N ALA A 42 -0.80 -2.27 -16.00
CA ALA A 42 -0.72 -2.25 -17.46
C ALA A 42 -2.01 -1.72 -18.11
N ALA A 43 -3.17 -2.04 -17.55
CA ALA A 43 -4.46 -1.52 -18.04
C ALA A 43 -4.64 -0.01 -17.77
N VAL A 44 -4.12 0.49 -16.65
CA VAL A 44 -4.34 1.87 -16.19
C VAL A 44 -3.23 2.84 -16.61
N LEU A 45 -1.98 2.39 -16.62
CA LEU A 45 -0.78 3.16 -16.99
C LEU A 45 -0.32 2.89 -18.42
N GLY A 46 -0.82 1.82 -19.04
CA GLY A 46 -0.33 1.30 -20.32
C GLY A 46 0.72 0.18 -20.13
N PRO A 47 0.94 -0.66 -21.16
CA PRO A 47 1.96 -1.71 -21.11
C PRO A 47 3.33 -1.09 -20.85
N SER A 48 4.17 -1.81 -20.11
CA SER A 48 5.50 -1.37 -19.69
C SER A 48 6.43 -2.58 -19.59
N GLY A 49 7.74 -2.35 -19.69
CA GLY A 49 8.74 -3.39 -19.44
C GLY A 49 8.98 -4.31 -20.61
N ASP A 50 9.47 -5.51 -20.30
CA ASP A 50 9.83 -6.53 -21.28
C ASP A 50 8.74 -7.62 -21.41
N GLU A 51 9.09 -8.73 -22.05
CA GLU A 51 8.19 -9.86 -22.34
C GLU A 51 7.59 -10.48 -21.07
N LEU A 52 8.22 -10.32 -19.91
CA LEU A 52 7.68 -10.80 -18.62
C LEU A 52 6.57 -9.89 -18.08
N CYS A 53 6.50 -8.65 -18.57
CA CYS A 53 5.63 -7.60 -18.06
C CYS A 53 4.35 -7.42 -18.89
N VAL A 54 4.27 -8.08 -20.04
CA VAL A 54 3.14 -7.98 -20.97
C VAL A 54 2.49 -9.36 -21.17
N PRO A 55 1.22 -9.43 -21.59
CA PRO A 55 0.57 -10.70 -21.91
C PRO A 55 1.33 -11.48 -22.98
N GLU A 56 1.39 -12.80 -22.83
CA GLU A 56 2.09 -13.69 -23.76
C GLU A 56 1.66 -13.43 -25.22
N GLY A 57 2.65 -13.28 -26.11
CA GLY A 57 2.42 -12.97 -27.53
C GLY A 57 2.19 -11.49 -27.85
N SER A 58 2.15 -10.60 -26.85
CA SER A 58 2.13 -9.15 -27.08
C SER A 58 3.56 -8.62 -27.23
N PRO A 59 3.86 -7.77 -28.23
CA PRO A 59 5.18 -7.15 -28.32
C PRO A 59 5.38 -6.19 -27.14
N PRO A 60 6.51 -6.26 -26.41
CA PRO A 60 6.78 -5.34 -25.32
C PRO A 60 6.97 -3.90 -25.87
N PRO A 61 6.62 -2.87 -25.09
CA PRO A 61 6.90 -1.50 -25.46
C PRO A 61 8.41 -1.23 -25.52
N THR A 62 8.81 -0.16 -26.23
CA THR A 62 10.22 0.24 -26.36
C THR A 62 10.75 1.02 -25.15
N SER A 63 9.87 1.40 -24.21
CA SER A 63 10.21 2.15 -23.01
C SER A 63 9.38 1.67 -21.82
N ARG A 64 9.92 1.83 -20.61
CA ARG A 64 9.20 1.59 -19.38
C ARG A 64 8.37 2.82 -19.00
N THR A 65 7.18 2.57 -18.48
CA THR A 65 6.30 3.59 -17.91
C THR A 65 6.83 3.98 -16.54
N ARG A 66 6.84 5.28 -16.26
CA ARG A 66 7.33 5.86 -15.02
C ARG A 66 6.33 5.73 -13.88
N ILE A 67 6.80 5.35 -12.69
CA ILE A 67 6.09 5.47 -11.42
C ILE A 67 6.97 6.31 -10.49
N ASP A 68 6.50 7.49 -10.11
CA ASP A 68 7.29 8.47 -9.34
C ASP A 68 7.66 7.95 -7.95
N HIS A 69 6.71 7.30 -7.29
CA HIS A 69 6.83 6.84 -5.91
C HIS A 69 6.25 5.43 -5.78
N VAL A 70 7.03 4.52 -5.22
CA VAL A 70 6.53 3.24 -4.72
C VAL A 70 6.82 3.19 -3.23
N VAL A 71 5.79 3.04 -2.41
CA VAL A 71 5.90 2.98 -0.96
C VAL A 71 5.52 1.58 -0.51
N LEU A 72 6.44 0.90 0.16
CA LEU A 72 6.16 -0.32 0.90
C LEU A 72 5.86 0.06 2.36
N SER A 73 4.65 -0.21 2.81
CA SER A 73 4.24 0.08 4.19
C SER A 73 5.05 -0.74 5.18
N HIS A 74 5.09 -2.05 5.02
CA HIS A 74 5.85 -2.98 5.84
C HIS A 74 6.09 -4.28 5.07
N PRO A 75 7.12 -5.08 5.40
CA PRO A 75 7.61 -6.12 4.51
C PRO A 75 6.85 -7.45 4.69
N HIS A 76 5.52 -7.45 4.77
CA HIS A 76 4.73 -8.67 4.70
C HIS A 76 4.43 -9.07 3.26
N LEU A 77 4.13 -10.37 3.06
CA LEU A 77 3.95 -10.94 1.73
C LEU A 77 2.75 -10.31 1.00
N ASP A 78 1.64 -10.07 1.70
CA ASP A 78 0.41 -9.40 1.22
C ASP A 78 0.63 -7.93 0.81
N HIS A 79 1.82 -7.37 1.03
CA HIS A 79 2.15 -5.98 0.73
C HIS A 79 3.29 -5.86 -0.27
N ALA A 80 4.32 -6.70 -0.13
CA ALA A 80 5.56 -6.60 -0.89
C ALA A 80 5.70 -7.61 -2.04
N SER A 81 4.88 -8.67 -2.10
CA SER A 81 5.19 -9.84 -2.95
C SER A 81 5.28 -9.56 -4.45
N ALA A 82 4.66 -8.49 -4.95
CA ALA A 82 4.71 -8.11 -6.36
C ALA A 82 5.67 -6.96 -6.66
N LEU A 83 6.29 -6.37 -5.64
CA LEU A 83 7.08 -5.15 -5.82
C LEU A 83 8.37 -5.42 -6.61
N ASP A 84 8.91 -6.63 -6.56
CA ASP A 84 10.02 -7.05 -7.42
C ASP A 84 9.64 -6.96 -8.90
N LEU A 85 8.44 -7.47 -9.25
CA LEU A 85 7.90 -7.38 -10.60
C LEU A 85 7.57 -5.93 -10.98
N VAL A 86 7.04 -5.11 -10.07
CA VAL A 86 6.78 -3.68 -10.33
C VAL A 86 8.08 -2.94 -10.63
N VAL A 87 9.13 -3.14 -9.83
CA VAL A 87 10.45 -2.50 -10.05
C VAL A 87 11.10 -3.03 -11.34
N HIS A 88 10.89 -4.30 -11.69
CA HIS A 88 11.35 -4.84 -12.97
C HIS A 88 10.61 -4.24 -14.17
N CYS A 89 9.29 -4.08 -14.08
CA CYS A 89 8.46 -3.70 -15.22
C CYS A 89 8.33 -2.19 -15.43
N TYR A 90 8.52 -1.36 -14.41
CA TYR A 90 8.29 0.08 -14.45
C TYR A 90 9.55 0.85 -14.05
N ASP A 91 9.68 2.08 -14.55
CA ASP A 91 10.71 3.01 -14.09
C ASP A 91 10.27 3.62 -12.75
N VAL A 92 10.54 2.88 -11.67
CA VAL A 92 10.28 3.32 -10.29
C VAL A 92 11.36 4.32 -9.88
N VAL A 93 10.98 5.59 -9.75
CA VAL A 93 11.96 6.66 -9.50
C VAL A 93 12.39 6.71 -8.03
N ARG A 94 11.44 6.61 -7.11
CA ARG A 94 11.71 6.65 -5.66
C ARG A 94 10.99 5.50 -4.97
N PHE A 95 11.75 4.61 -4.35
CA PHE A 95 11.22 3.51 -3.56
C PHE A 95 11.35 3.85 -2.07
N TRP A 96 10.29 3.67 -1.29
CA TRP A 96 10.23 4.07 0.12
C TRP A 96 9.88 2.87 1.00
N ASP A 97 10.59 2.66 2.10
CA ASP A 97 10.20 1.68 3.13
C ASP A 97 10.52 2.16 4.56
N SER A 98 10.04 1.40 5.54
CA SER A 98 10.34 1.65 6.96
C SER A 98 11.74 1.24 7.39
N GLY A 99 12.51 0.57 6.51
CA GLY A 99 13.80 -0.03 6.84
C GLY A 99 13.70 -1.32 7.65
N ARG A 100 12.49 -1.83 7.90
CA ARG A 100 12.32 -3.15 8.49
C ARG A 100 12.63 -4.23 7.45
N VAL A 101 13.66 -5.03 7.72
CA VAL A 101 14.02 -6.18 6.89
C VAL A 101 13.11 -7.37 7.19
N ASN A 102 12.58 -8.00 6.14
CA ASN A 102 12.03 -9.34 6.22
C ASN A 102 13.04 -10.33 5.66
N ASP A 103 13.58 -11.21 6.51
CA ASP A 103 14.52 -12.24 6.10
C ASP A 103 13.79 -13.37 5.37
N THR A 104 13.39 -13.14 4.11
CA THR A 104 12.73 -14.09 3.19
C THR A 104 13.23 -13.94 1.76
N VAL A 105 12.98 -14.95 0.93
CA VAL A 105 13.44 -14.96 -0.47
C VAL A 105 12.74 -13.88 -1.29
N PHE A 106 11.42 -13.69 -1.12
CA PHE A 106 10.70 -12.67 -1.89
C PHE A 106 11.23 -11.26 -1.60
N TYR A 107 11.53 -10.96 -0.33
CA TYR A 107 12.07 -9.65 0.05
C TYR A 107 13.50 -9.45 -0.47
N ARG A 108 14.31 -10.52 -0.52
CA ARG A 108 15.62 -10.51 -1.21
C ARG A 108 15.47 -10.17 -2.69
N GLU A 109 14.52 -10.78 -3.40
CA GLU A 109 14.30 -10.49 -4.84
C GLU A 109 13.88 -9.03 -5.04
N LEU A 110 13.02 -8.48 -4.17
CA LEU A 110 12.67 -7.06 -4.17
C LEU A 110 13.91 -6.16 -4.02
N LEU A 111 14.73 -6.37 -2.97
CA LEU A 111 15.93 -5.58 -2.76
C LEU A 111 16.93 -5.73 -3.92
N SER A 112 17.05 -6.93 -4.48
CA SER A 112 17.91 -7.18 -5.66
C SER A 112 17.41 -6.44 -6.90
N GLY A 113 16.09 -6.39 -7.12
CA GLY A 113 15.47 -5.61 -8.19
C GLY A 113 15.72 -4.11 -8.04
N ILE A 114 15.58 -3.58 -6.83
CA ILE A 114 15.92 -2.18 -6.52
C ILE A 114 17.42 -1.93 -6.77
N ALA A 115 18.29 -2.86 -6.32
CA ALA A 115 19.73 -2.76 -6.51
C ALA A 115 20.15 -2.73 -7.98
N ALA A 116 19.45 -3.49 -8.83
CA ALA A 116 19.70 -3.55 -10.27
C ALA A 116 19.16 -2.34 -11.03
N SER A 117 18.26 -1.55 -10.42
CA SER A 117 17.69 -0.36 -11.06
C SER A 117 18.70 0.77 -11.15
N THR A 118 18.76 1.40 -12.33
CA THR A 118 19.64 2.56 -12.58
C THR A 118 18.95 3.91 -12.35
N VAL A 119 17.62 3.88 -12.21
CA VAL A 119 16.77 5.08 -12.06
C VAL A 119 16.24 5.26 -10.64
N THR A 120 16.18 4.19 -9.86
CA THR A 120 15.60 4.20 -8.50
C THR A 120 16.54 4.86 -7.50
N SER A 121 15.98 5.74 -6.68
CA SER A 121 16.59 6.19 -5.42
C SER A 121 15.87 5.49 -4.26
N TYR A 122 16.64 4.90 -3.35
CA TYR A 122 16.10 4.10 -2.25
C TYR A 122 15.99 4.95 -0.99
N HIS A 123 14.76 5.14 -0.52
CA HIS A 123 14.44 5.93 0.65
C HIS A 123 14.04 5.02 1.81
N THR A 124 14.63 5.22 2.98
CA THR A 124 14.35 4.37 4.15
C THR A 124 14.33 5.15 5.45
N ALA A 125 13.52 4.72 6.42
CA ALA A 125 13.57 5.26 7.78
C ALA A 125 14.73 4.69 8.61
N ALA A 126 15.37 3.61 8.15
CA ALA A 126 16.56 3.05 8.77
C ALA A 126 17.76 4.03 8.74
N SER A 127 18.70 3.81 9.65
CA SER A 127 20.02 4.42 9.50
C SER A 127 20.73 3.79 8.30
N VAL A 128 21.38 4.61 7.48
CA VAL A 128 22.13 4.17 6.31
C VAL A 128 23.47 3.56 6.77
N PRO A 129 23.74 2.28 6.51
CA PRO A 129 25.04 1.68 6.80
C PRO A 129 26.14 2.27 5.92
N ASP A 130 27.39 2.30 6.41
CA ASP A 130 28.53 2.85 5.66
C ASP A 130 28.76 2.14 4.31
N ASP A 131 28.56 0.81 4.28
CA ASP A 131 28.70 -0.02 3.08
C ASP A 131 27.44 -0.03 2.19
N HIS A 132 26.38 0.68 2.61
CA HIS A 132 25.10 0.77 1.91
C HIS A 132 24.48 -0.60 1.58
N ALA A 133 24.77 -1.61 2.41
CA ALA A 133 24.33 -2.98 2.21
C ALA A 133 23.28 -3.43 3.23
N VAL A 134 22.37 -4.29 2.77
CA VAL A 134 21.39 -4.98 3.61
C VAL A 134 21.61 -6.49 3.48
N GLU A 135 21.75 -7.17 4.61
CA GLU A 135 21.78 -8.62 4.67
C GLU A 135 20.35 -9.18 4.65
N VAL A 136 20.04 -9.98 3.64
CA VAL A 136 18.73 -10.64 3.50
C VAL A 136 18.91 -12.03 2.88
N LYS A 137 18.43 -13.05 3.59
CA LYS A 137 18.53 -14.46 3.23
C LYS A 137 19.92 -14.89 2.76
N GLY A 138 20.93 -14.48 3.52
CA GLY A 138 22.33 -14.83 3.28
C GLY A 138 22.94 -14.17 2.04
N LEU A 139 22.29 -13.14 1.49
CA LEU A 139 22.81 -12.29 0.45
C LEU A 139 22.99 -10.86 0.98
N SER A 140 24.18 -10.30 0.74
CA SER A 140 24.46 -8.89 0.94
C SER A 140 24.02 -8.11 -0.30
N VAL A 141 23.04 -7.21 -0.16
CA VAL A 141 22.50 -6.42 -1.26
C VAL A 141 22.86 -4.95 -1.05
N THR A 142 23.70 -4.38 -1.92
CA THR A 142 24.02 -2.95 -1.92
C THR A 142 22.97 -2.17 -2.71
N LEU A 143 22.22 -1.27 -2.06
CA LEU A 143 21.17 -0.49 -2.75
C LEU A 143 21.72 0.84 -3.29
N PRO A 144 21.21 1.36 -4.42
CA PRO A 144 21.65 2.62 -5.02
C PRO A 144 21.03 3.82 -4.30
N ARG A 145 21.80 4.92 -4.21
CA ARG A 145 21.34 6.26 -3.80
C ARG A 145 20.42 6.22 -2.57
N TRP A 146 20.98 5.80 -1.44
CA TRP A 146 20.25 5.76 -0.18
C TRP A 146 19.95 7.18 0.31
N GLU A 147 18.69 7.40 0.66
CA GLU A 147 18.23 8.63 1.26
C GLU A 147 17.42 8.31 2.52
N ARG A 148 17.90 8.78 3.67
CA ARG A 148 17.15 8.61 4.91
C ARG A 148 15.99 9.62 4.96
N PHE A 149 14.82 9.17 5.37
CA PHE A 149 13.71 10.04 5.75
C PHE A 149 13.35 9.87 7.22
N SER A 150 12.49 10.74 7.73
CA SER A 150 12.01 10.72 9.10
C SER A 150 10.53 11.10 9.18
N GLU A 151 9.92 10.78 10.31
CA GLU A 151 8.57 11.22 10.64
C GLU A 151 8.48 12.76 10.56
N GLY A 152 7.42 13.23 9.94
CA GLY A 152 7.21 14.64 9.67
C GLY A 152 7.86 15.17 8.39
N ASP A 153 8.65 14.37 7.67
CA ASP A 153 9.09 14.75 6.33
C ASP A 153 7.89 14.85 5.38
N THR A 154 8.00 15.75 4.41
CA THR A 154 6.96 16.03 3.43
C THR A 154 7.55 15.95 2.03
N VAL A 155 6.84 15.27 1.14
CA VAL A 155 7.28 14.98 -0.22
C VAL A 155 6.21 15.46 -1.19
N GLU A 156 6.61 16.38 -2.07
CA GLU A 156 5.76 16.82 -3.18
C GLU A 156 5.66 15.69 -4.22
N LEU A 157 4.42 15.35 -4.57
CA LEU A 157 4.11 14.32 -5.56
C LEU A 157 4.02 14.94 -6.97
N GLY A 158 3.42 16.12 -7.08
CA GLY A 158 3.13 16.82 -8.33
C GLY A 158 2.26 18.05 -8.05
N ALA A 159 1.68 18.65 -9.09
CA ALA A 159 0.94 19.90 -8.97
C ALA A 159 -0.20 19.83 -7.94
N GLY A 160 0.00 20.48 -6.78
CA GLY A 160 -0.98 20.57 -5.70
C GLY A 160 -1.16 19.29 -4.89
N ALA A 161 -0.23 18.33 -5.00
CA ALA A 161 -0.29 17.07 -4.27
C ALA A 161 1.02 16.77 -3.52
N ARG A 162 0.88 16.28 -2.29
CA ARG A 162 2.02 15.89 -1.44
C ARG A 162 1.61 14.79 -0.47
N PHE A 163 2.59 14.11 0.11
CA PHE A 163 2.37 13.33 1.33
C PHE A 163 3.28 13.79 2.46
N ARG A 164 2.80 13.61 3.69
CA ARG A 164 3.59 13.73 4.92
C ARG A 164 3.70 12.35 5.56
N ILE A 165 4.91 11.98 5.95
CA ILE A 165 5.16 10.74 6.70
C ILE A 165 4.74 10.97 8.16
N LEU A 166 3.78 10.19 8.65
CA LEU A 166 3.32 10.28 10.03
C LEU A 166 3.93 9.23 10.94
N HIS A 167 4.29 8.07 10.40
CA HIS A 167 4.96 7.01 11.16
C HIS A 167 5.88 6.24 10.21
N ALA A 168 7.11 5.98 10.63
CA ALA A 168 8.01 5.04 9.96
C ALA A 168 9.22 4.76 10.84
N GLU A 169 9.49 3.48 11.09
CA GLU A 169 10.69 3.10 11.85
C GLU A 169 11.20 1.71 11.48
N ALA A 170 12.51 1.52 11.65
CA ALA A 170 13.20 0.26 11.34
C ALA A 170 13.35 -0.67 12.55
N LYS A 171 12.70 -0.37 13.69
CA LYS A 171 12.85 -1.15 14.92
C LYS A 171 12.44 -2.61 14.71
N ALA A 172 13.17 -3.50 15.37
CA ALA A 172 12.92 -4.94 15.35
C ALA A 172 11.74 -5.34 16.25
N HIS A 173 10.54 -4.86 15.93
CA HIS A 173 9.28 -5.30 16.53
C HIS A 173 9.04 -6.80 16.31
N HIS A 174 8.26 -7.42 17.20
CA HIS A 174 7.83 -8.81 17.04
C HIS A 174 7.02 -9.00 15.76
N ASP A 175 6.10 -8.08 15.48
CA ASP A 175 5.29 -8.05 14.28
C ASP A 175 5.71 -6.88 13.36
N PRO A 176 6.09 -7.13 12.09
CA PRO A 176 6.37 -6.09 11.11
C PRO A 176 5.23 -5.10 10.83
N ASN A 177 3.98 -5.42 11.15
CA ASN A 177 2.83 -4.50 11.04
C ASN A 177 3.08 -3.19 11.79
N GLN A 178 3.78 -3.27 12.93
CA GLN A 178 4.21 -2.16 13.77
C GLN A 178 5.24 -1.25 13.09
N ASN A 179 5.79 -1.66 11.94
CA ASN A 179 6.70 -0.86 11.13
C ASN A 179 5.98 -0.17 9.96
N SER A 180 4.65 -0.25 9.86
CA SER A 180 3.89 0.32 8.73
C SER A 180 4.20 1.80 8.51
N VAL A 181 4.65 2.16 7.31
CA VAL A 181 4.82 3.56 6.89
C VAL A 181 3.46 4.24 6.73
N VAL A 182 3.10 5.14 7.63
CA VAL A 182 1.80 5.84 7.59
C VAL A 182 1.95 7.17 6.86
N LEU A 183 1.11 7.42 5.87
CA LEU A 183 1.13 8.64 5.05
C LEU A 183 -0.18 9.43 5.16
N ALA A 184 -0.07 10.72 5.48
CA ALA A 184 -1.13 11.70 5.22
C ALA A 184 -0.89 12.33 3.85
N VAL A 185 -1.74 11.98 2.89
CA VAL A 185 -1.68 12.46 1.50
C VAL A 185 -2.69 13.59 1.30
N ASP A 186 -2.22 14.73 0.82
CA ASP A 186 -3.03 15.88 0.46
C ASP A 186 -3.13 15.94 -1.08
N LEU A 187 -4.34 15.77 -1.60
CA LEU A 187 -4.65 15.75 -3.03
C LEU A 187 -5.46 17.00 -3.39
N GLY A 188 -4.78 18.14 -3.43
CA GLY A 188 -5.38 19.46 -3.64
C GLY A 188 -6.51 19.74 -2.63
N GLY A 189 -6.27 19.40 -1.36
CA GLY A 189 -7.17 19.60 -0.23
C GLY A 189 -8.15 18.46 0.05
N ILE A 190 -8.14 17.34 -0.70
CA ILE A 190 -8.77 16.09 -0.25
C ILE A 190 -7.71 15.33 0.53
N LYS A 191 -8.02 14.94 1.76
CA LYS A 191 -7.08 14.25 2.63
C LYS A 191 -7.30 12.74 2.58
N LEU A 192 -6.25 12.02 2.25
CA LEU A 192 -6.20 10.56 2.26
C LEU A 192 -5.20 10.11 3.33
N LEU A 193 -5.62 9.19 4.21
CA LEU A 193 -4.74 8.53 5.16
C LEU A 193 -4.49 7.09 4.71
N LEU A 194 -3.22 6.76 4.48
CA LEU A 194 -2.73 5.41 4.18
C LEU A 194 -1.98 4.90 5.40
N VAL A 195 -2.40 3.77 5.97
CA VAL A 195 -1.87 3.26 7.24
C VAL A 195 -1.22 1.89 7.13
N GLY A 196 -1.32 1.22 5.97
CA GLY A 196 -0.86 -0.17 5.81
C GLY A 196 -1.58 -1.06 6.81
N ASP A 197 -0.81 -1.81 7.58
CA ASP A 197 -1.32 -2.68 8.63
C ASP A 197 -0.99 -2.16 10.03
N ALA A 198 -0.85 -0.84 10.19
CA ALA A 198 -0.61 -0.20 11.48
C ALA A 198 -1.57 -0.73 12.55
N GLU A 199 -1.00 -1.35 13.58
CA GLU A 199 -1.74 -2.02 14.64
C GLU A 199 -2.04 -1.10 15.83
N SER A 200 -3.01 -1.56 16.63
CA SER A 200 -3.37 -1.03 17.93
C SER A 200 -3.33 -2.13 19.00
N GLY A 201 -2.31 -2.99 18.91
CA GLY A 201 -2.08 -4.12 19.81
C GLY A 201 -2.91 -5.36 19.49
N ASP A 202 -3.04 -6.22 20.50
CA ASP A 202 -3.74 -7.50 20.36
C ASP A 202 -5.15 -7.37 19.81
N ARG A 203 -5.61 -8.42 19.12
CA ARG A 203 -6.99 -8.53 18.64
C ARG A 203 -7.99 -8.43 19.79
N LYS A 204 -8.69 -7.31 19.88
CA LYS A 204 -9.70 -7.01 20.91
C LYS A 204 -10.86 -6.27 20.27
N ASP A 205 -11.99 -6.17 20.96
CA ASP A 205 -13.11 -5.35 20.52
C ASP A 205 -12.66 -3.89 20.22
N PRO A 206 -13.12 -3.25 19.13
CA PRO A 206 -12.72 -1.88 18.78
C PRO A 206 -12.98 -0.82 19.85
N SER A 207 -13.84 -1.09 20.84
CA SER A 207 -14.08 -0.18 21.97
C SER A 207 -12.93 -0.08 22.97
N TYR A 208 -11.95 -0.99 22.93
CA TYR A 208 -10.72 -0.85 23.72
C TYR A 208 -9.93 0.40 23.27
N PRO A 209 -9.21 1.06 24.19
CA PRO A 209 -8.39 2.21 23.84
C PRO A 209 -7.37 1.89 22.74
N PRO A 210 -7.07 2.85 21.84
CA PRO A 210 -5.92 2.78 20.95
C PRO A 210 -4.62 2.48 21.70
N GLY A 211 -3.76 1.68 21.08
CA GLY A 211 -2.40 1.37 21.51
C GLY A 211 -1.44 1.46 20.32
N ASP A 212 -0.17 1.14 20.56
CA ASP A 212 0.86 1.00 19.51
C ASP A 212 0.87 2.17 18.50
N VAL A 213 0.83 1.87 17.19
CA VAL A 213 0.91 2.89 16.13
C VAL A 213 -0.31 3.82 16.17
N GLU A 214 -1.52 3.31 16.44
CA GLU A 214 -2.71 4.17 16.51
C GLU A 214 -2.64 5.17 17.68
N GLU A 215 -2.17 4.75 18.86
CA GLU A 215 -1.97 5.64 20.00
C GLU A 215 -0.93 6.71 19.68
N PHE A 216 0.20 6.30 19.09
CA PHE A 216 1.24 7.22 18.64
C PHE A 216 0.70 8.26 17.65
N LEU A 217 -0.06 7.83 16.65
CA LEU A 217 -0.67 8.71 15.65
C LEU A 217 -1.64 9.72 16.27
N ILE A 218 -2.46 9.29 17.24
CA ILE A 218 -3.39 10.18 17.95
C ILE A 218 -2.64 11.19 18.83
N ALA A 219 -1.58 10.76 19.51
CA ALA A 219 -0.82 11.61 20.42
C ALA A 219 0.07 12.62 19.68
N SER A 220 0.74 12.18 18.62
CA SER A 220 1.77 12.96 17.92
C SER A 220 1.23 13.72 16.71
N HIS A 221 0.15 13.21 16.08
CA HIS A 221 -0.35 13.71 14.79
C HIS A 221 -1.89 13.91 14.72
N PRO A 222 -2.57 14.41 15.76
CA PRO A 222 -4.04 14.45 15.82
C PRO A 222 -4.69 15.27 14.70
N GLU A 223 -4.01 16.30 14.19
CA GLU A 223 -4.50 17.14 13.10
C GLU A 223 -4.28 16.49 11.72
N GLN A 224 -3.17 15.77 11.56
CA GLN A 224 -2.76 15.19 10.29
C GLN A 224 -3.50 13.88 9.99
N ILE A 225 -3.94 13.14 11.01
CA ILE A 225 -4.74 11.92 10.81
C ILE A 225 -6.21 12.19 10.45
N ARG A 226 -6.69 13.44 10.59
CA ARG A 226 -8.01 13.84 10.07
C ARG A 226 -8.03 13.71 8.55
N ALA A 227 -8.87 12.81 8.02
CA ALA A 227 -8.87 12.50 6.59
C ALA A 227 -10.29 12.33 6.02
N ASP A 228 -10.48 12.68 4.75
CA ASP A 228 -11.71 12.41 4.01
C ASP A 228 -11.81 10.94 3.61
N ILE A 229 -10.67 10.35 3.26
CA ILE A 229 -10.54 8.96 2.83
C ILE A 229 -9.55 8.25 3.76
N LEU A 230 -9.94 7.10 4.29
CA LEU A 230 -9.08 6.22 5.09
C LEU A 230 -8.89 4.90 4.35
N GLN A 231 -7.65 4.48 4.11
CA GLN A 231 -7.36 3.06 3.96
C GLN A 231 -7.38 2.42 5.34
N VAL A 232 -8.29 1.49 5.56
CA VAL A 232 -8.53 0.84 6.84
C VAL A 232 -7.40 -0.14 7.12
N GLY A 233 -6.84 -0.06 8.31
CA GLY A 233 -5.65 -0.83 8.68
C GLY A 233 -5.88 -2.34 8.72
N HIS A 234 -4.85 -3.09 8.34
CA HIS A 234 -4.77 -4.54 8.53
C HIS A 234 -5.99 -5.28 7.97
N HIS A 235 -6.36 -4.90 6.75
CA HIS A 235 -7.48 -5.47 5.99
C HIS A 235 -8.84 -5.42 6.74
N GLY A 236 -8.98 -4.53 7.73
CA GLY A 236 -10.17 -4.44 8.59
C GLY A 236 -10.17 -5.41 9.77
N SER A 237 -9.00 -5.83 10.26
CA SER A 237 -8.84 -6.64 11.47
C SER A 237 -9.05 -5.83 12.75
N MET A 238 -9.64 -6.45 13.76
CA MET A 238 -9.74 -5.95 15.15
C MET A 238 -8.40 -5.78 15.90
N THR A 239 -7.26 -6.11 15.27
CA THR A 239 -5.93 -5.70 15.73
C THR A 239 -5.64 -4.22 15.42
N SER A 240 -6.40 -3.62 14.51
CA SER A 240 -6.31 -2.22 14.09
C SER A 240 -7.70 -1.58 14.17
N SER A 241 -7.79 -0.31 13.78
CA SER A 241 -9.00 0.47 13.61
C SER A 241 -9.83 0.56 14.90
N ARG A 242 -9.21 0.94 16.02
CA ARG A 242 -9.95 1.18 17.26
C ARG A 242 -10.92 2.34 17.11
N ARG A 243 -11.98 2.32 17.92
CA ARG A 243 -12.99 3.37 17.99
C ARG A 243 -12.36 4.75 18.15
N GLY A 244 -11.42 4.91 19.08
CA GLY A 244 -10.76 6.19 19.34
C GLY A 244 -9.99 6.73 18.13
N PHE A 245 -9.35 5.84 17.36
CA PHE A 245 -8.66 6.20 16.13
C PHE A 245 -9.64 6.60 15.02
N ILE A 246 -10.66 5.77 14.75
CA ILE A 246 -11.71 6.07 13.76
C ILE A 246 -12.41 7.40 14.05
N GLU A 247 -12.71 7.69 15.32
CA GLU A 247 -13.35 8.95 15.75
C GLU A 247 -12.45 10.19 15.59
N MET A 248 -11.13 10.01 15.62
CA MET A 248 -10.17 11.07 15.35
C MET A 248 -10.01 11.30 13.86
N VAL A 249 -9.88 10.23 13.07
CA VAL A 249 -9.77 10.30 11.60
C VAL A 249 -11.03 10.91 10.98
N ARG A 250 -12.22 10.44 11.39
CA ARG A 250 -13.56 10.78 10.84
C ARG A 250 -13.63 10.70 9.30
N PRO A 251 -13.35 9.52 8.72
CA PRO A 251 -13.41 9.35 7.29
C PRO A 251 -14.84 9.51 6.75
N ARG A 252 -14.98 10.11 5.58
CA ARG A 252 -16.20 10.05 4.77
C ARG A 252 -16.25 8.77 3.95
N LEU A 253 -15.07 8.30 3.52
CA LEU A 253 -14.88 7.08 2.76
C LEU A 253 -13.85 6.19 3.47
N ALA A 254 -14.19 4.93 3.69
CA ALA A 254 -13.31 3.92 4.26
C ALA A 254 -13.07 2.81 3.24
N LEU A 255 -11.80 2.55 2.93
CA LEU A 255 -11.34 1.60 1.93
C LEU A 255 -10.74 0.39 2.61
N ILE A 256 -11.31 -0.78 2.38
CA ILE A 256 -10.85 -2.05 2.95
C ILE A 256 -10.39 -2.93 1.80
N SER A 257 -9.08 -3.17 1.73
CA SER A 257 -8.50 -4.16 0.84
C SER A 257 -8.38 -5.48 1.59
N SER A 258 -9.15 -6.48 1.18
CA SER A 258 -9.29 -7.79 1.80
C SER A 258 -9.63 -8.84 0.74
N GLY A 259 -9.40 -10.11 1.05
CA GLY A 259 -9.66 -11.23 0.14
C GLY A 259 -10.16 -12.48 0.86
N PRO A 260 -10.44 -13.57 0.12
CA PRO A 260 -11.12 -14.75 0.65
C PRO A 260 -10.27 -15.60 1.62
N LYS A 261 -8.97 -15.28 1.78
CA LYS A 261 -8.07 -16.05 2.63
C LYS A 261 -8.50 -16.01 4.09
N ARG A 262 -8.43 -17.18 4.72
CA ARG A 262 -8.62 -17.32 6.17
C ARG A 262 -7.29 -17.20 6.90
N TYR A 263 -7.23 -16.30 7.87
CA TYR A 263 -6.13 -16.18 8.82
C TYR A 263 -6.47 -17.03 10.04
N GLY A 264 -6.09 -18.31 9.98
CA GLY A 264 -6.54 -19.32 10.95
C GLY A 264 -8.05 -19.55 10.86
N LYS A 265 -8.79 -19.09 11.87
CA LYS A 265 -10.27 -19.16 11.91
C LYS A 265 -10.95 -17.84 11.54
N ILE A 266 -10.16 -16.81 11.26
CA ILE A 266 -10.63 -15.44 11.00
C ILE A 266 -10.74 -15.23 9.49
N THR A 267 -11.81 -14.58 9.06
CA THR A 267 -11.95 -14.00 7.73
C THR A 267 -12.12 -12.50 7.93
N LEU A 268 -11.35 -11.71 7.18
CA LEU A 268 -11.38 -10.25 7.25
C LEU A 268 -12.23 -9.70 6.10
N PRO A 269 -12.85 -8.52 6.27
CA PRO A 269 -12.81 -7.66 7.46
C PRO A 269 -13.71 -8.16 8.59
N ASP A 270 -13.39 -7.74 9.81
CA ASP A 270 -14.22 -7.99 10.98
C ASP A 270 -15.47 -7.12 10.98
N ARG A 271 -16.60 -7.72 11.35
CA ARG A 271 -17.88 -7.00 11.42
C ARG A 271 -17.83 -5.86 12.43
N GLU A 272 -17.11 -6.04 13.52
CA GLU A 272 -16.93 -5.03 14.57
C GLU A 272 -16.23 -3.77 14.03
N VAL A 273 -15.26 -3.93 13.11
CA VAL A 273 -14.59 -2.80 12.45
C VAL A 273 -15.55 -2.11 11.47
N LEU A 274 -16.34 -2.88 10.71
CA LEU A 274 -17.38 -2.33 9.82
C LEU A 274 -18.42 -1.51 10.61
N ASP A 275 -18.85 -2.00 11.77
CA ASP A 275 -19.83 -1.34 12.62
C ASP A 275 -19.28 0.00 13.16
N GLU A 276 -18.00 0.09 13.54
CA GLU A 276 -17.38 1.35 13.97
C GLU A 276 -17.25 2.38 12.84
N LEU A 277 -16.89 1.95 11.63
CA LEU A 277 -16.83 2.81 10.45
C LEU A 277 -18.23 3.34 10.09
N GLY A 278 -19.24 2.46 10.13
CA GLY A 278 -20.64 2.83 9.91
C GLY A 278 -21.15 3.82 10.97
N ARG A 279 -20.73 3.66 12.24
CA ARG A 279 -21.13 4.54 13.35
C ARG A 279 -20.66 5.99 13.16
N VAL A 280 -19.50 6.21 12.54
CA VAL A 280 -19.03 7.57 12.20
C VAL A 280 -19.58 8.09 10.86
N GLY A 281 -20.44 7.32 10.21
CA GLY A 281 -21.10 7.68 8.95
C GLY A 281 -20.23 7.50 7.70
N ALA A 282 -19.15 6.71 7.77
CA ALA A 282 -18.31 6.44 6.63
C ALA A 282 -19.04 5.56 5.60
N THR A 283 -18.89 5.89 4.32
CA THR A 283 -19.18 4.95 3.23
C THR A 283 -18.05 3.93 3.17
N ILE A 284 -18.36 2.63 3.18
CA ILE A 284 -17.36 1.56 3.20
C ILE A 284 -17.28 0.93 1.81
N LEU A 285 -16.08 0.87 1.25
CA LEU A 285 -15.76 0.17 0.00
C LEU A 285 -14.81 -0.98 0.31
N ARG A 286 -15.07 -2.15 -0.28
CA ARG A 286 -14.39 -3.42 0.02
C ARG A 286 -14.01 -4.14 -1.25
N THR A 287 -12.89 -4.87 -1.22
CA THR A 287 -12.48 -5.74 -2.33
C THR A 287 -12.87 -7.21 -2.13
N ASP A 288 -13.32 -7.61 -0.93
CA ASP A 288 -13.69 -9.03 -0.64
C ASP A 288 -15.15 -9.36 -0.96
N GLU A 289 -15.91 -8.40 -1.47
CA GLU A 289 -17.30 -8.61 -1.85
C GLU A 289 -17.40 -8.89 -3.35
N HIS A 290 -18.22 -9.87 -3.76
CA HIS A 290 -18.59 -10.14 -5.17
C HIS A 290 -17.60 -10.90 -6.06
N ASP A 291 -16.61 -11.59 -5.48
CA ASP A 291 -15.72 -12.55 -6.18
C ASP A 291 -16.43 -13.59 -7.10
N ALA A 292 -17.74 -13.83 -6.94
CA ALA A 292 -18.47 -14.87 -7.68
C ALA A 292 -19.41 -14.35 -8.80
N ALA A 293 -19.62 -13.03 -8.94
CA ALA A 293 -20.60 -12.47 -9.88
C ALA A 293 -20.10 -11.18 -10.54
N CYS A 294 -19.75 -11.21 -11.83
CA CYS A 294 -19.31 -10.01 -12.54
C CYS A 294 -20.05 -9.83 -13.88
N PRO A 295 -20.94 -8.81 -13.98
CA PRO A 295 -20.61 -7.64 -14.81
C PRO A 295 -21.24 -6.31 -14.31
N VAL A 296 -20.41 -5.27 -14.09
CA VAL A 296 -20.85 -3.87 -13.88
C VAL A 296 -20.01 -2.92 -14.72
N THR A 297 -20.61 -1.89 -15.31
CA THR A 297 -19.90 -0.83 -16.06
C THR A 297 -18.93 -0.06 -15.17
N GLY A 298 -17.65 0.02 -15.57
CA GLY A 298 -16.59 0.78 -14.89
C GLY A 298 -15.53 -0.07 -14.14
N ARG A 299 -15.65 -1.41 -14.16
CA ARG A 299 -14.68 -2.36 -13.57
C ARG A 299 -13.52 -2.69 -14.53
N ILE A 300 -12.34 -2.99 -13.99
CA ILE A 300 -11.17 -3.52 -14.74
C ILE A 300 -10.84 -4.89 -14.15
N GLY A 301 -11.00 -5.97 -14.93
CA GLY A 301 -10.63 -7.32 -14.49
C GLY A 301 -11.73 -8.37 -14.44
N GLY A 302 -11.33 -9.60 -14.14
CA GLY A 302 -12.17 -10.72 -13.71
C GLY A 302 -11.33 -11.61 -12.76
N ASP A 303 -11.89 -12.64 -12.13
CA ASP A 303 -11.17 -13.46 -11.11
C ASP A 303 -9.90 -14.15 -11.65
N ARG A 304 -9.75 -14.20 -12.97
CA ARG A 304 -8.56 -14.72 -13.69
C ARG A 304 -7.92 -13.68 -14.62
N GLY A 305 -8.30 -12.41 -14.45
CA GLY A 305 -7.84 -11.27 -15.24
C GLY A 305 -7.26 -10.16 -14.34
N PRO A 306 -6.84 -9.05 -14.95
CA PRO A 306 -6.16 -7.97 -14.24
C PRO A 306 -6.96 -7.36 -13.08
N GLY A 307 -6.47 -7.39 -11.85
CA GLY A 307 -6.99 -6.55 -10.75
C GLY A 307 -8.31 -6.97 -10.08
N GLY A 308 -8.70 -8.25 -10.18
CA GLY A 308 -9.87 -8.79 -9.49
C GLY A 308 -11.20 -8.10 -9.89
N CYS A 309 -12.31 -8.51 -9.30
CA CYS A 309 -13.63 -8.00 -9.72
C CYS A 309 -14.00 -6.68 -9.04
N ASP A 310 -13.32 -6.32 -7.94
CA ASP A 310 -13.80 -5.29 -7.00
C ASP A 310 -12.76 -4.20 -6.73
N SER A 311 -11.89 -3.95 -7.72
CA SER A 311 -11.08 -2.73 -7.75
C SER A 311 -11.97 -1.48 -7.77
N TRP A 312 -11.70 -0.53 -6.89
CA TRP A 312 -12.44 0.74 -6.79
C TRP A 312 -11.64 1.90 -7.38
N VAL A 313 -12.28 2.67 -8.27
CA VAL A 313 -11.72 3.92 -8.80
C VAL A 313 -12.46 5.10 -8.20
N ILE A 314 -11.73 5.94 -7.47
CA ILE A 314 -12.22 7.15 -6.84
C ILE A 314 -11.63 8.34 -7.59
N THR A 315 -12.50 9.05 -8.33
CA THR A 315 -12.15 10.27 -9.05
C THR A 315 -12.39 11.48 -8.15
N ILE A 316 -11.34 12.24 -7.90
CA ILE A 316 -11.41 13.48 -7.13
C ILE A 316 -11.47 14.63 -8.14
N ASP A 317 -12.66 15.21 -8.32
CA ASP A 317 -12.83 16.37 -9.19
C ASP A 317 -12.52 17.67 -8.42
N GLN A 318 -11.48 18.37 -8.85
CA GLN A 318 -11.07 19.66 -8.29
C GLN A 318 -12.07 20.78 -8.64
N ALA A 319 -12.86 20.63 -9.71
CA ALA A 319 -13.83 21.63 -10.17
C ALA A 319 -15.17 21.60 -9.42
N ALA A 320 -15.43 20.55 -8.63
CA ALA A 320 -16.67 20.36 -7.87
C ALA A 320 -16.62 20.97 -6.44
N ARG A 321 -15.63 21.84 -6.17
CA ARG A 321 -15.44 22.54 -4.89
C ARG A 321 -16.06 23.93 -4.88
#